data_AF-A0A2V8FNU5-F1
#
_entry.id   AF-A0A2V8FNU5-F1
#
_cell.length_a   1.000
_cell.length_b   1.000
_cell.length_c   1.000
_cell.angle_alpha   90.00
_cell.angle_beta   90.00
_cell.angle_gamma   90.00
#
_symmetry.space_group_name_H-M   'P 1'
#
loop_
_entity.id
_entity.type
_entity.pdbx_description
1 polymer ?
#
loop_
_entity_poly.entity_id
_entity_poly.type
_entity_poly.pdbx_seq_one_letter_code
_entity_poly.pdbx_strand_id
1 'polypeptide(L)'
;MFEEFGPDLIYERHCLFSTAGCALARHFEIPLVLELNAPLLVEHRKMRGLSLPLVAQAAERIVLNGADHIVAVSQALRAYATGFGAGPDRVSVIPR
;
A
#
# COMPACT_ATOMS: atom_id res chain seq x y z
N MET A 1 -7.10 2.80 -23.08
CA MET A 1 -7.51 1.76 -22.10
C MET A 1 -7.91 2.33 -20.75
N PHE A 2 -7.03 2.92 -19.92
CA PHE A 2 -7.47 3.51 -18.64
C PHE A 2 -8.39 4.73 -18.84
N GLU A 3 -8.02 5.64 -19.73
CA GLU A 3 -8.85 6.81 -20.10
C GLU A 3 -10.19 6.40 -20.74
N GLU A 4 -10.19 5.32 -21.53
CA GLU A 4 -11.41 4.79 -22.16
C GLU A 4 -12.30 4.04 -21.15
N PHE A 5 -11.70 3.38 -20.16
CA PHE A 5 -12.42 2.67 -19.11
C PHE A 5 -13.03 3.64 -18.09
N GLY A 6 -12.31 4.71 -17.75
CA GLY A 6 -12.76 5.74 -16.81
C GLY A 6 -13.06 5.18 -15.41
N PRO A 7 -12.09 4.57 -14.71
CA PRO A 7 -12.33 3.99 -13.40
C PRO A 7 -12.65 5.06 -12.34
N ASP A 8 -13.61 4.78 -11.47
CA ASP A 8 -13.91 5.65 -10.32
C ASP A 8 -12.93 5.46 -9.14
N LEU A 9 -12.16 4.36 -9.13
CA LEU A 9 -11.17 4.06 -8.10
C LEU A 9 -10.12 3.08 -8.61
N ILE A 10 -8.98 3.04 -7.92
CA ILE A 10 -7.95 2.02 -8.09
C ILE A 10 -7.95 1.10 -6.87
N TYR A 11 -8.01 -0.20 -7.11
CA TYR A 11 -7.75 -1.22 -6.10
C TYR A 11 -6.38 -1.86 -6.37
N GLU A 12 -5.44 -1.76 -5.43
CA GLU A 12 -4.11 -2.36 -5.55
C GLU A 12 -3.86 -3.38 -4.43
N ARG A 13 -3.33 -4.55 -4.78
CA ARG A 13 -2.72 -5.46 -3.81
C ARG A 13 -1.31 -5.00 -3.53
N HIS A 14 -0.99 -4.84 -2.24
CA HIS A 14 0.32 -4.37 -1.84
C HIS A 14 1.45 -5.26 -2.40
N CYS A 15 2.40 -4.63 -3.08
CA CYS A 15 3.60 -5.22 -3.64
C CYS A 15 4.82 -4.40 -3.22
N LEU A 16 5.87 -5.05 -2.73
CA LEU A 16 7.11 -4.38 -2.34
C LEU A 16 7.69 -3.64 -3.56
N PHE A 17 8.17 -2.41 -3.35
CA PHE A 17 8.66 -1.47 -4.38
C PHE A 17 7.61 -0.86 -5.32
N SER A 18 6.37 -1.35 -5.37
CA SER A 18 5.33 -0.72 -6.18
C SER A 18 4.94 0.62 -5.57
N THR A 19 4.84 1.65 -6.42
CA THR A 19 4.13 2.91 -6.11
C THR A 19 3.15 3.27 -7.22
N ALA A 20 2.81 2.30 -8.08
CA ALA A 20 2.10 2.53 -9.32
C ALA A 20 0.67 3.01 -9.08
N GLY A 21 -0.09 2.39 -8.18
CA GLY A 21 -1.45 2.85 -7.87
C GLY A 21 -1.48 4.24 -7.28
N CYS A 22 -0.49 4.63 -6.46
CA CYS A 22 -0.38 6.01 -5.97
C CYS A 22 -0.15 7.00 -7.12
N ALA A 23 0.71 6.66 -8.08
CA ALA A 23 0.97 7.51 -9.23
C ALA A 23 -0.26 7.64 -10.15
N LEU A 24 -0.93 6.51 -10.43
CA LEU A 24 -2.13 6.48 -11.28
C LEU A 24 -3.32 7.17 -10.62
N ALA A 25 -3.56 6.93 -9.33
CA ALA A 25 -4.64 7.57 -8.58
C ALA A 25 -4.52 9.10 -8.62
N ARG A 26 -3.29 9.62 -8.46
CA ARG A 26 -3.01 11.06 -8.61
C ARG A 26 -3.20 11.56 -10.03
N HIS A 27 -2.79 10.78 -11.03
CA HIS A 27 -2.91 11.18 -12.43
C HIS A 27 -4.37 11.28 -12.89
N PHE A 28 -5.21 10.34 -12.45
CA PHE A 28 -6.64 10.29 -12.78
C PHE A 28 -7.53 11.01 -11.77
N GLU A 29 -6.95 11.57 -10.69
CA GLU A 29 -7.67 12.24 -9.60
C GLU A 29 -8.78 11.37 -8.96
N ILE A 30 -8.49 10.08 -8.78
CA ILE A 30 -9.41 9.08 -8.21
C ILE A 30 -8.80 8.39 -6.98
N PRO A 31 -9.62 7.88 -6.05
CA PRO A 31 -9.13 7.24 -4.83
C PRO A 31 -8.37 5.93 -5.07
N LEU A 32 -7.34 5.69 -4.25
CA LEU A 32 -6.63 4.42 -4.12
C LEU A 32 -7.07 3.66 -2.87
N VAL A 33 -7.57 2.44 -3.08
CA VAL A 33 -7.77 1.43 -2.03
C VAL A 33 -6.66 0.40 -2.10
N LEU A 34 -5.85 0.32 -1.04
CA LEU A 34 -4.74 -0.62 -0.96
C LEU A 34 -5.09 -1.80 -0.06
N GLU A 35 -4.96 -3.02 -0.57
CA GLU A 35 -5.02 -4.24 0.24
C GLU A 35 -3.65 -4.58 0.81
N LEU A 36 -3.53 -4.55 2.13
CA LEU A 36 -2.33 -4.93 2.86
C LEU A 36 -2.51 -6.34 3.46
N ASN A 37 -1.88 -7.32 2.81
CA ASN A 37 -1.97 -8.74 3.18
C ASN A 37 -0.73 -9.26 3.92
N ALA A 38 0.41 -8.59 3.82
CA ALA A 38 1.67 -9.00 4.43
C ALA A 38 2.60 -7.79 4.68
N PRO A 39 3.46 -7.83 5.71
CA PRO A 39 4.47 -6.79 5.93
C PRO A 39 5.70 -7.09 5.06
N LEU A 40 5.58 -6.93 3.75
CA LEU A 40 6.55 -7.44 2.77
C LEU A 40 7.99 -6.97 3.02
N LEU A 41 8.18 -5.72 3.48
CA LEU A 41 9.51 -5.21 3.85
C LEU A 41 10.16 -6.06 4.96
N VAL A 42 9.39 -6.39 6.00
CA VAL A 42 9.87 -7.17 7.16
C VAL A 42 10.15 -8.61 6.74
N GLU A 43 9.25 -9.20 5.98
CA GLU A 43 9.38 -10.56 5.46
C GLU A 43 10.63 -10.71 4.58
N HIS A 44 10.83 -9.80 3.63
CA HIS A 44 11.99 -9.85 2.72
C HIS A 44 13.31 -9.63 3.46
N ARG A 45 13.37 -8.70 4.43
CA ARG A 45 14.55 -8.51 5.29
C ARG A 45 14.94 -9.79 6.04
N LYS A 46 13.95 -10.57 6.49
CA LYS A 46 14.19 -11.79 7.27
C LYS A 46 14.53 -13.01 6.41
N MET A 47 13.89 -13.19 5.26
CA MET A 47 13.92 -14.46 4.54
C MET A 47 14.81 -14.50 3.30
N ARG A 48 14.88 -13.42 2.51
CA ARG A 48 15.50 -13.46 1.16
C ARG A 48 16.69 -12.52 0.99
N GLY A 49 16.97 -11.70 1.99
CA GLY A 49 17.83 -10.52 1.83
C GLY A 49 17.07 -9.42 1.09
N LEU A 50 17.33 -8.17 1.48
CA LEU A 50 16.66 -7.01 0.90
C LEU A 50 17.66 -6.20 0.07
N SER A 51 17.58 -6.32 -1.25
CA SER A 51 18.26 -5.41 -2.16
C SER A 51 17.63 -4.02 -2.05
N LEU A 52 18.45 -2.97 -1.98
CA LEU A 52 18.01 -1.57 -1.90
C LEU A 52 17.07 -1.29 -0.72
N PRO A 53 17.51 -1.52 0.53
CA PRO A 53 16.64 -1.45 1.70
C PRO A 53 16.03 -0.07 1.96
N LEU A 54 16.73 1.00 1.56
CA LEU A 54 16.24 2.36 1.63
C LEU A 54 15.15 2.63 0.60
N VAL A 55 15.28 2.10 -0.62
CA VAL A 55 14.27 2.24 -1.67
C VAL A 55 13.01 1.48 -1.28
N ALA A 56 13.15 0.26 -0.75
CA ALA A 56 12.03 -0.53 -0.27
C ALA A 56 11.26 0.20 0.84
N GLN A 57 11.98 0.76 1.82
CA GLN A 57 11.37 1.51 2.92
C GLN A 57 10.70 2.80 2.43
N ALA A 58 11.30 3.49 1.47
CA ALA A 58 10.73 4.69 0.87
C ALA A 58 9.44 4.36 0.09
N ALA A 59 9.46 3.32 -0.75
CA ALA A 59 8.27 2.86 -1.47
C ALA A 59 7.14 2.49 -0.50
N GLU A 60 7.47 1.82 0.59
CA GLU A 60 6.50 1.43 1.62
C GLU A 60 5.85 2.63 2.29
N ARG A 61 6.67 3.63 2.63
CA ARG A 61 6.16 4.88 3.16
C ARG A 61 5.29 5.61 2.14
N ILE A 62 5.70 5.67 0.87
CA ILE A 62 4.94 6.33 -0.19
C ILE A 62 3.56 5.68 -0.35
N VAL A 63 3.50 4.35 -0.48
CA VAL A 63 2.24 3.63 -0.70
C VAL A 63 1.31 3.71 0.50
N LEU A 64 1.82 3.46 1.72
CA LEU A 64 0.98 3.44 2.92
C LEU A 64 0.48 4.82 3.35
N ASN A 65 1.23 5.90 3.05
CA ASN A 65 0.75 7.26 3.28
C ASN A 65 -0.14 7.76 2.12
N GLY A 66 0.12 7.27 0.91
CA GLY A 66 -0.54 7.71 -0.31
C GLY A 66 -1.92 7.11 -0.55
N ALA A 67 -2.18 5.89 -0.07
CA ALA A 67 -3.46 5.20 -0.29
C ALA A 67 -4.61 5.84 0.52
N ASP A 68 -5.66 6.32 -0.15
CA ASP A 68 -6.84 6.93 0.48
C ASP A 68 -7.48 6.02 1.54
N HIS A 69 -7.52 4.72 1.27
CA HIS A 69 -7.91 3.71 2.24
C HIS A 69 -7.01 2.47 2.18
N ILE A 70 -6.78 1.86 3.34
CA ILE A 70 -6.04 0.60 3.47
C ILE A 70 -6.95 -0.46 4.08
N VAL A 71 -7.06 -1.59 3.38
CA VAL A 71 -7.72 -2.80 3.87
C VAL A 71 -6.64 -3.76 4.37
N ALA A 72 -6.44 -3.80 5.67
CA ALA A 72 -5.49 -4.70 6.32
C ALA A 72 -6.17 -6.02 6.70
N VAL A 73 -5.52 -7.16 6.47
CA VAL A 73 -6.11 -8.48 6.83
C VAL A 73 -5.96 -8.84 8.32
N SER A 74 -5.28 -8.01 9.11
CA SER A 74 -5.11 -8.23 10.54
C SER A 74 -4.84 -6.95 11.31
N GLN A 75 -5.02 -6.99 12.63
CA GLN A 75 -4.66 -5.89 13.53
C GLN A 75 -3.15 -5.60 13.52
N ALA A 76 -2.31 -6.64 13.36
CA ALA A 76 -0.87 -6.49 13.24
C ALA A 76 -0.49 -5.67 11.99
N LEU A 77 -1.20 -5.88 10.88
CA LEU A 77 -1.00 -5.13 9.65
C LEU A 77 -1.57 -3.71 9.71
N ARG A 78 -2.65 -3.49 10.46
CA ARG A 78 -3.10 -2.13 10.80
C ARG A 78 -2.00 -1.37 11.55
N ALA A 79 -1.44 -1.97 12.59
CA ALA A 79 -0.34 -1.36 13.35
C ALA A 79 0.92 -1.14 12.50
N TYR A 80 1.22 -2.07 11.58
CA TYR A 80 2.30 -1.88 10.61
C TYR A 80 2.04 -0.66 9.73
N ALA A 81 0.85 -0.55 9.13
CA ALA A 81 0.49 0.58 8.26
C ALA A 81 0.58 1.93 8.98
N THR A 82 0.04 2.01 10.20
CA THR A 82 0.10 3.25 11.00
C THR A 82 1.53 3.57 11.44
N GLY A 83 2.36 2.56 11.72
CA GLY A 83 3.79 2.73 11.99
C GLY A 83 4.58 3.32 10.81
N PHE A 84 4.08 3.17 9.59
CA PHE A 84 4.63 3.82 8.39
C PHE A 84 4.06 5.21 8.11
N GLY A 85 3.08 5.68 8.88
CA GLY A 85 2.48 7.00 8.76
C GLY A 85 1.06 7.02 8.18
N ALA A 86 0.45 5.85 7.90
CA ALA A 86 -0.96 5.81 7.52
C ALA A 86 -1.84 6.39 8.63
N GLY A 87 -2.80 7.24 8.27
CA GLY A 87 -3.78 7.77 9.21
C GLY A 87 -4.62 6.63 9.81
N PRO A 88 -4.77 6.51 11.15
CA PRO A 88 -5.50 5.41 11.76
C PRO A 88 -6.95 5.24 11.25
N ASP A 89 -7.60 6.35 10.92
CA ASP A 89 -8.98 6.37 10.41
C ASP A 89 -9.11 5.91 8.95
N ARG A 90 -7.98 5.78 8.25
CA ARG A 90 -7.89 5.31 6.86
C ARG A 90 -7.57 3.82 6.75
N VAL A 91 -7.46 3.11 7.88
CA VAL A 91 -7.10 1.68 7.89
C VAL A 91 -8.23 0.85 8.47
N SER A 92 -8.90 0.05 7.65
CA SER A 92 -9.89 -0.94 8.09
C SER A 92 -9.26 -2.32 8.23
N VAL A 93 -9.72 -3.11 9.19
CA VAL A 93 -9.31 -4.51 9.33
C VAL A 93 -10.44 -5.40 8.84
N ILE A 94 -10.18 -6.16 7.78
CA ILE A 94 -11.11 -7.17 7.24
C ILE A 94 -10.38 -8.51 7.28
N PRO A 95 -10.66 -9.35 8.29
CA PRO A 95 -10.04 -10.68 8.39
C PRO A 95 -10.33 -11.51 7.15
N ARG A 96 -9.35 -12.36 6.77
CA ARG A 96 -9.55 -13.43 5.79
C ARG A 96 -9.81 -14.77 6.47
#